data_AF-A0A200PXQ1-F1
#
_entry.id   AF-A0A200PXQ1-F1
#
_cell.length_a   1.000
_cell.length_b   1.000
_cell.length_c   1.000
_cell.angle_alpha   90.00
_cell.angle_beta   90.00
_cell.angle_gamma   90.00
#
_symmetry.space_group_name_H-M   'P 1'
#
loop_
_entity.id
_entity.type
_entity.pdbx_description
1 polymer ?
#
loop_
_entity_poly.entity_id
_entity_poly.type
_entity_poly.pdbx_seq_one_letter_code
_entity_poly.pdbx_strand_id
1 'polypeptide(L)'
;MEPIIISHDLYSFIDPSFPIPPTHILDTTTNILNPNHIYNQWRKVDNTLLSWIRATLSESILSQLVTFKTSQEVWSYLEASFSSQNTARFFHLQNLLATIRKDNLSITDYLHKIKTTADSLASVLKPVSDLDLVSHALRGLGPDYESFTTAIYTRSVFPTFTELTALLLNQEARLEHLLHQQQTLPHSTAFVARSQSTNNTTNNNITTTTNNNPQGNRGRGQGGFSRFSKGRGSGRGHGSQNQFRSVLGAPPQHPDQQTTRPICQLCGKIGHVSARCFQRC
;
A
#
# COMPACT_ATOMS: atom_id res chain seq x y z
N MET A 1 29.49 18.98 13.27
CA MET A 1 30.23 19.27 14.52
C MET A 1 30.95 18.02 15.05
N GLU A 2 30.34 16.84 14.92
CA GLU A 2 30.94 15.53 15.24
C GLU A 2 32.42 15.33 14.82
N PRO A 3 32.87 15.65 13.58
CA PRO A 3 34.28 15.47 13.21
C PRO A 3 35.25 16.41 13.97
N ILE A 4 34.80 17.58 14.43
CA ILE A 4 35.64 18.51 15.20
C ILE A 4 35.81 18.00 16.63
N ILE A 5 34.75 17.43 17.21
CA ILE A 5 34.77 16.84 18.55
C ILE A 5 35.66 15.59 18.58
N ILE A 6 35.55 14.74 17.55
CA ILE A 6 36.36 13.52 17.42
C ILE A 6 37.85 13.86 17.18
N SER A 7 38.15 14.83 16.31
CA SER A 7 39.55 15.17 15.99
C SER A 7 40.33 15.81 17.14
N HIS A 8 39.64 16.35 18.14
CA HIS A 8 40.26 17.04 19.28
C HIS A 8 40.07 16.26 20.61
N ASP A 9 39.59 15.01 20.57
CA ASP A 9 39.32 14.17 21.75
C ASP A 9 38.45 14.84 22.83
N LEU A 10 37.50 15.68 22.41
CA LEU A 10 36.68 16.51 23.30
C LEU A 10 35.46 15.78 23.87
N TYR A 11 35.25 14.52 23.51
CA TYR A 11 34.10 13.73 23.95
C TYR A 11 34.04 13.60 25.49
N SER A 12 35.21 13.55 26.14
CA SER A 12 35.36 13.50 27.60
C SER A 12 34.84 14.74 28.34
N PHE A 13 34.58 15.85 27.65
CA PHE A 13 34.03 17.09 28.23
C PHE A 13 32.52 17.18 28.10
N ILE A 14 31.93 16.35 27.23
CA ILE A 14 30.51 16.34 26.90
C ILE A 14 29.79 15.23 27.67
N ASP A 15 30.46 14.09 27.82
CA ASP A 15 29.87 12.91 28.44
C ASP A 15 29.75 13.07 29.96
N PRO A 16 28.53 12.92 30.54
CA PRO A 16 28.32 13.03 31.97
C PRO A 16 29.00 11.96 32.82
N SER A 17 29.57 10.92 32.22
CA SER A 17 30.39 9.94 32.95
C SER A 17 31.72 10.50 33.44
N PHE A 18 32.23 11.60 32.88
CA PHE A 18 33.48 12.21 33.28
C PHE A 18 33.23 13.40 34.22
N PRO A 19 33.56 13.27 35.52
CA PRO A 19 33.28 14.32 36.49
C PRO A 19 34.18 15.54 36.25
N ILE A 20 33.59 16.73 36.37
CA ILE A 20 34.29 18.01 36.34
C ILE A 20 35.36 18.00 37.45
N PRO A 21 36.64 18.28 37.13
CA PRO A 21 37.70 18.31 38.13
C PRO A 21 37.41 19.35 39.22
N PRO A 22 37.74 19.09 40.49
CA PRO A 22 37.49 20.03 41.58
C PRO A 22 38.34 21.30 41.43
N THR A 23 37.78 22.46 41.81
CA THR A 23 38.42 23.77 41.68
C THR A 23 39.65 23.93 42.58
N HIS A 24 39.64 23.28 43.74
CA HIS A 24 40.72 23.27 44.71
C HIS A 24 40.98 21.83 45.15
N ILE A 25 42.25 21.47 45.27
CA ILE A 25 42.67 20.20 45.86
C ILE A 25 43.23 20.50 47.25
N LEU A 26 42.83 19.68 48.21
CA LEU A 26 43.34 19.76 49.58
C LEU A 26 44.70 19.09 49.61
N ASP A 27 45.74 19.87 49.91
CA ASP A 27 47.10 19.35 49.93
C ASP A 27 47.31 18.56 51.23
N THR A 28 47.43 17.23 51.13
CA THR A 28 47.47 16.30 52.29
C THR A 28 48.64 16.55 53.24
N THR A 29 49.63 17.35 52.84
CA THR A 29 50.83 17.68 53.62
C THR A 29 50.73 19.01 54.35
N THR A 30 49.91 19.95 53.87
CA THR A 30 49.84 21.32 54.43
C THR A 30 48.43 21.71 54.90
N ASN A 31 47.41 20.90 54.60
CA ASN A 31 46.00 21.17 54.92
C ASN A 31 45.49 22.50 54.33
N ILE A 32 46.16 23.00 53.28
CA ILE A 32 45.82 24.23 52.56
C ILE A 32 45.06 23.85 51.28
N LEU A 33 44.02 24.61 50.94
CA LEU A 33 43.33 24.52 49.65
C LEU A 33 44.21 25.13 48.57
N ASN A 34 44.82 24.29 47.73
CA ASN A 34 45.61 24.76 46.59
C ASN A 34 44.76 24.75 45.30
N PRO A 35 44.90 25.78 44.45
CA PRO A 35 44.17 25.84 43.18
C PRO A 35 44.60 24.69 42.27
N ASN A 36 43.61 23.96 41.73
CA ASN A 36 43.90 22.80 40.91
C ASN A 36 44.35 23.22 39.49
N HIS A 37 45.61 22.97 39.15
CA HIS A 37 46.15 23.23 37.81
C HIS A 37 45.43 22.42 36.72
N ILE A 38 44.93 21.23 37.05
CA ILE A 38 44.16 20.36 36.14
C ILE A 38 42.80 20.99 35.83
N TYR A 39 42.14 21.59 36.82
CA TYR A 39 40.90 22.34 36.61
C TYR A 39 41.09 23.53 35.67
N ASN A 40 42.20 24.26 35.80
CA ASN A 40 42.50 25.39 34.92
C ASN A 40 42.76 24.96 33.47
N GLN A 41 43.41 23.81 33.25
CA GLN A 41 43.58 23.25 31.91
C GLN A 41 42.24 22.77 31.33
N TRP A 42 41.47 22.01 32.10
CA TRP A 42 40.13 21.57 31.73
C TRP A 42 39.23 22.75 31.35
N ARG A 43 39.22 23.82 32.15
CA ARG A 43 38.40 25.02 31.94
C ARG A 43 38.75 25.74 30.64
N LYS A 44 40.01 25.76 30.21
CA LYS A 44 40.39 26.38 28.93
C LYS A 44 39.80 25.61 27.75
N VAL A 45 39.87 24.28 27.81
CA VAL A 45 39.34 23.40 26.77
C VAL A 45 37.81 23.47 26.75
N ASP A 46 37.17 23.41 27.92
CA ASP A 46 35.71 23.54 28.07
C ASP A 46 35.18 24.87 27.51
N ASN A 47 35.83 26.01 27.82
CA ASN A 47 35.44 27.30 27.26
C ASN A 47 35.64 27.39 25.74
N THR A 48 36.66 26.72 25.21
CA THR A 48 36.90 26.65 23.76
C THR A 48 35.77 25.87 23.09
N LEU A 49 35.44 24.69 23.61
CA LEU A 49 34.32 23.88 23.13
C LEU A 49 32.99 24.64 23.23
N LEU A 50 32.76 25.34 24.34
CA LEU A 50 31.55 26.14 24.56
C LEU A 50 31.46 27.29 23.52
N SER A 51 32.57 27.94 23.20
CA SER A 51 32.63 28.96 22.14
C SER A 51 32.27 28.38 20.76
N TRP A 52 32.76 27.17 20.44
CA TRP A 52 32.45 26.49 19.19
C TRP A 52 30.98 26.08 19.12
N ILE A 53 30.43 25.54 20.21
CA ILE A 53 29.00 25.21 20.30
C ILE A 53 28.18 26.48 20.07
N ARG A 54 28.46 27.57 20.79
CA ARG A 54 27.75 28.84 20.63
C ARG A 54 27.83 29.39 19.21
N ALA A 55 28.96 29.24 18.52
CA ALA A 55 29.14 29.70 17.14
C ALA A 55 28.26 28.95 16.12
N THR A 56 27.83 27.73 16.43
CA THR A 56 27.00 26.91 15.52
C THR A 56 25.50 27.02 15.75
N LEU A 57 25.07 27.67 16.84
CA LEU A 57 23.67 27.75 17.23
C LEU A 57 23.01 29.04 16.75
N SER A 58 21.69 28.98 16.53
CA SER A 58 20.89 30.17 16.22
C SER A 58 20.71 31.06 17.45
N GLU A 59 20.49 32.35 17.23
CA GLU A 59 20.30 33.36 18.29
C GLU A 59 19.14 33.01 19.25
N SER A 60 18.09 32.38 18.74
CA SER A 60 16.97 31.86 19.53
C SER A 60 17.41 30.85 20.58
N ILE A 61 18.29 29.91 20.23
CA ILE A 61 18.79 28.88 21.14
C ILE A 61 19.84 29.49 22.09
N LEU A 62 20.68 30.40 21.59
CA LEU A 62 21.67 31.10 22.41
C LEU A 62 21.05 31.84 23.59
N SER A 63 19.88 32.47 23.39
CA SER A 63 19.15 33.16 24.46
C SER A 63 18.76 32.23 25.63
N GLN A 64 18.50 30.95 25.34
CA GLN A 64 18.15 29.94 26.33
C GLN A 64 19.38 29.37 27.05
N LEU A 65 20.56 29.48 26.43
CA LEU A 65 21.81 28.90 26.93
C LEU A 65 22.64 29.85 27.81
N VAL A 66 22.20 31.09 28.01
CA VAL A 66 22.93 32.12 28.77
C VAL A 66 23.17 31.69 30.23
N THR A 67 22.28 30.85 30.77
CA THR A 67 22.35 30.38 32.16
C THR A 67 23.40 29.30 32.41
N PHE A 68 23.83 28.58 31.37
CA PHE A 68 24.74 27.44 31.50
C PHE A 68 26.21 27.87 31.43
N LYS A 69 27.03 27.27 32.29
CA LYS A 69 28.44 27.67 32.47
C LYS A 69 29.43 26.68 31.90
N THR A 70 29.02 25.44 31.67
CA THR A 70 29.88 24.35 31.17
C THR A 70 29.37 23.84 29.83
N SER A 71 30.27 23.29 29.01
CA SER A 71 29.89 22.68 27.74
C SER A 71 28.98 21.45 27.94
N GLN A 72 29.20 20.70 29.02
CA GLN A 72 28.39 19.57 29.45
C GLN A 72 26.92 19.94 29.75
N GLU A 73 26.69 21.02 30.49
CA GLU A 73 25.34 21.54 30.77
C GLU A 73 24.63 21.97 29.48
N VAL A 74 25.34 22.70 28.62
CA VAL A 74 24.81 23.14 27.32
C VAL A 74 24.45 21.93 26.46
N TRP A 75 25.32 20.93 26.38
CA TRP A 75 25.08 19.73 25.57
C TRP A 75 23.90 18.91 26.07
N SER A 76 23.83 18.64 27.37
CA SER A 76 22.70 17.90 27.96
C SER A 76 21.36 18.63 27.76
N TYR A 77 21.34 19.96 27.87
CA TYR A 77 20.15 20.75 27.56
C TYR A 77 19.75 20.64 26.08
N LEU A 78 20.72 20.76 25.16
CA LEU A 78 20.47 20.61 23.72
C LEU A 78 19.95 19.22 23.41
N GLU A 79 20.58 18.18 23.94
CA GLU A 79 20.16 16.80 23.77
C GLU A 79 18.73 16.60 24.25
N ALA A 80 18.39 17.06 25.47
CA ALA A 80 17.03 16.95 26.00
C ALA A 80 16.01 17.72 25.14
N SER A 81 16.34 18.95 24.75
CA SER A 81 15.47 19.82 23.97
C SER A 81 15.18 19.23 22.57
N PHE A 82 16.24 18.81 21.87
CA PHE A 82 16.13 18.29 20.52
C PHE A 82 15.72 16.82 20.46
N SER A 83 15.88 16.03 21.54
CA SER A 83 15.42 14.64 21.58
C SER A 83 13.90 14.53 21.39
N SER A 84 13.12 15.34 22.12
CA SER A 84 11.65 15.36 21.98
C SER A 84 11.20 15.84 20.59
N GLN A 85 11.87 16.85 20.04
CA GLN A 85 11.55 17.39 18.72
C GLN A 85 11.93 16.41 17.60
N ASN A 86 13.09 15.75 17.72
CA ASN A 86 13.57 14.76 16.76
C ASN A 86 12.68 13.51 16.76
N THR A 87 12.25 13.05 17.94
CA THR A 87 11.32 11.91 18.04
C THR A 87 9.96 12.24 17.42
N ALA A 88 9.38 13.41 17.69
CA ALA A 88 8.15 13.86 17.06
C ALA A 88 8.30 14.00 15.53
N ARG A 89 9.39 14.59 15.06
CA ARG A 89 9.72 14.72 13.63
C ARG A 89 9.88 13.34 12.97
N PHE A 90 10.53 12.40 13.65
CA PHE A 90 10.66 11.03 13.18
C PHE A 90 9.29 10.36 12.97
N PHE A 91 8.41 10.40 13.97
CA PHE A 91 7.07 9.82 13.84
C PHE A 91 6.25 10.51 12.74
N HIS A 92 6.37 11.84 12.62
CA HIS A 92 5.73 12.57 11.55
C HIS A 92 6.20 12.10 10.17
N LEU A 93 7.51 12.00 9.95
CA LEU A 93 8.09 11.53 8.70
C LEU A 93 7.74 10.07 8.40
N GLN A 94 7.71 9.21 9.41
CA GLN A 94 7.31 7.81 9.26
C GLN A 94 5.83 7.70 8.86
N ASN A 95 4.96 8.48 9.49
CA ASN A 95 3.55 8.55 9.12
C ASN A 95 3.35 9.12 7.72
N LEU A 96 4.11 10.14 7.36
CA LEU A 96 4.10 10.71 6.01
C LEU A 96 4.48 9.63 5.00
N LEU A 97 5.60 8.93 5.19
CA LEU A 97 6.04 7.84 4.33
C LEU A 97 4.98 6.73 4.19
N ALA A 98 4.34 6.36 5.30
CA ALA A 98 3.27 5.36 5.33
C ALA A 98 1.98 5.81 4.61
N THR A 99 1.73 7.11 4.50
CA THR A 99 0.50 7.69 3.91
C THR A 99 0.69 8.17 2.47
N ILE A 100 1.91 8.21 1.95
CA ILE A 100 2.18 8.56 0.55
C ILE A 100 1.46 7.59 -0.38
N ARG A 101 0.60 8.15 -1.23
CA ARG A 101 -0.10 7.44 -2.30
C ARG A 101 0.21 8.08 -3.64
N LYS A 102 0.18 7.26 -4.69
CA LYS A 102 0.36 7.75 -6.07
C LYS A 102 -0.79 8.67 -6.45
N ASP A 103 -2.03 8.24 -6.24
CA ASP A 103 -3.26 8.95 -6.63
C ASP A 103 -3.10 9.65 -8.01
N ASN A 104 -3.19 10.98 -8.05
CA ASN A 104 -3.11 11.80 -9.27
C ASN A 104 -1.68 12.19 -9.69
N LEU A 105 -0.65 11.66 -9.02
CA LEU A 105 0.74 11.96 -9.33
C LEU A 105 1.26 11.03 -10.44
N SER A 106 2.21 11.54 -11.22
CA SER A 106 3.06 10.72 -12.08
C SER A 106 3.89 9.75 -11.22
N ILE A 107 4.33 8.62 -11.80
CA ILE A 107 5.19 7.68 -11.08
C ILE A 107 6.52 8.33 -10.68
N THR A 108 7.08 9.20 -11.53
CA THR A 108 8.31 9.93 -11.24
C THR A 108 8.16 10.84 -10.02
N ASP A 109 7.10 11.64 -9.95
CA ASP A 109 6.85 12.55 -8.83
C ASP A 109 6.56 11.78 -7.54
N TYR A 110 5.84 10.66 -7.65
CA TYR A 110 5.55 9.76 -6.53
C TYR A 110 6.84 9.16 -5.94
N LEU A 111 7.70 8.58 -6.78
CA LEU A 111 8.97 7.99 -6.35
C LEU A 111 9.93 9.06 -5.81
N HIS A 112 9.93 10.26 -6.39
CA HIS A 112 10.71 11.37 -5.88
C HIS A 112 10.26 11.77 -4.47
N LYS A 113 8.95 11.88 -4.20
CA LYS A 113 8.42 12.16 -2.86
C LYS A 113 8.80 11.09 -1.84
N ILE A 114 8.75 9.82 -2.21
CA ILE A 114 9.18 8.73 -1.33
C ILE A 114 10.67 8.87 -1.00
N LYS A 115 11.51 9.10 -2.01
CA LYS A 115 12.94 9.24 -1.82
C LYS A 115 13.30 10.43 -0.95
N THR A 116 12.72 11.61 -1.18
CA THR A 116 13.00 12.79 -0.36
C THR A 116 12.57 12.60 1.10
N THR A 117 11.47 11.88 1.33
CA THR A 117 11.04 11.56 2.70
C THR A 117 11.96 10.54 3.38
N ALA A 118 12.47 9.55 2.63
CA ALA A 118 13.48 8.61 3.12
C ALA A 118 14.82 9.31 3.43
N ASP A 119 15.27 10.21 2.56
CA ASP A 119 16.46 11.04 2.78
C ASP A 119 16.29 11.93 4.04
N SER A 120 15.08 12.46 4.24
CA SER A 120 14.77 13.22 5.46
C SER A 120 14.76 12.35 6.72
N LEU A 121 14.35 11.08 6.64
CA LEU A 121 14.47 10.12 7.75
C LEU A 121 15.92 9.76 8.03
N ALA A 122 16.74 9.58 7.00
CA ALA A 122 18.18 9.39 7.12
C ALA A 122 18.84 10.59 7.83
N SER A 123 18.37 11.82 7.59
CA SER A 123 18.86 13.03 8.27
C SER A 123 18.53 13.06 9.78
N VAL A 124 17.51 12.32 10.23
CA VAL A 124 17.12 12.18 11.65
C VAL A 124 17.79 10.94 12.27
N LEU A 125 18.91 10.49 11.71
CA LEU A 125 19.75 9.37 12.19
C LEU A 125 19.05 8.00 12.19
N LYS A 126 18.00 7.83 11.38
CA LYS A 126 17.34 6.54 11.16
C LYS A 126 17.18 6.27 9.67
N PRO A 127 18.21 5.68 9.01
CA PRO A 127 18.08 5.28 7.62
C PRO A 127 17.01 4.19 7.48
N VAL A 128 16.14 4.34 6.48
CA VAL A 128 15.14 3.33 6.12
C VAL A 128 15.84 2.27 5.26
N SER A 129 15.56 0.99 5.51
CA SER A 129 16.11 -0.07 4.68
C SER A 129 15.50 -0.03 3.26
N ASP A 130 16.27 -0.41 2.24
CA ASP A 130 15.76 -0.44 0.86
C ASP A 130 14.54 -1.34 0.72
N LEU A 131 14.47 -2.44 1.48
CA LEU A 131 13.33 -3.35 1.51
C LEU A 131 12.08 -2.67 2.06
N ASP A 132 12.20 -1.98 3.20
CA ASP A 132 11.09 -1.24 3.80
C ASP A 132 10.61 -0.13 2.86
N LEU A 133 11.54 0.55 2.19
CA LEU A 133 11.23 1.61 1.23
C LEU A 133 10.44 1.06 0.02
N VAL A 134 10.87 -0.10 -0.51
CA VAL A 134 10.17 -0.80 -1.60
C VAL A 134 8.79 -1.26 -1.14
N SER A 135 8.67 -1.83 0.07
CA SER A 135 7.37 -2.26 0.61
C SER A 135 6.38 -1.09 0.76
N HIS A 136 6.88 0.06 1.22
CA HIS A 136 6.08 1.27 1.38
C HIS A 136 5.68 1.86 0.02
N ALA A 137 6.58 1.85 -0.97
CA ALA A 137 6.26 2.23 -2.33
C ALA A 137 5.17 1.31 -2.93
N LEU A 138 5.32 -0.01 -2.82
CA LEU A 138 4.34 -0.99 -3.30
C LEU A 138 2.94 -0.82 -2.66
N ARG A 139 2.87 -0.41 -1.39
CA ARG A 139 1.59 -0.17 -0.70
C ARG A 139 0.87 1.10 -1.14
N GLY A 140 1.60 2.13 -1.57
CA GLY A 140 1.03 3.40 -2.01
C GLY A 140 0.64 3.42 -3.49
N LEU A 141 0.91 2.34 -4.23
CA LEU A 141 0.46 2.13 -5.59
C LEU A 141 -1.06 1.81 -5.60
N GLY A 142 -1.78 2.44 -6.54
CA GLY A 142 -3.22 2.25 -6.70
C GLY A 142 -3.59 0.89 -7.32
N PRO A 143 -4.89 0.59 -7.44
CA PRO A 143 -5.39 -0.70 -7.95
C PRO A 143 -4.92 -1.01 -9.39
N ASP A 144 -4.63 0.03 -10.19
CA ASP A 144 -4.11 -0.14 -11.57
C ASP A 144 -2.78 -0.90 -11.62
N TYR A 145 -2.03 -0.88 -10.51
CA TYR A 145 -0.73 -1.53 -10.38
C TYR A 145 -0.79 -2.79 -9.49
N GLU A 146 -1.98 -3.33 -9.19
CA GLU A 146 -2.14 -4.55 -8.38
C GLU A 146 -1.48 -5.78 -9.04
N SER A 147 -1.61 -5.91 -10.37
CA SER A 147 -0.92 -6.95 -11.15
C SER A 147 0.61 -6.83 -11.09
N PHE A 148 1.13 -5.61 -11.02
CA PHE A 148 2.56 -5.35 -10.88
C PHE A 148 3.04 -5.64 -9.46
N THR A 149 2.32 -5.17 -8.43
CA THR A 149 2.69 -5.39 -7.03
C THR A 149 2.68 -6.88 -6.68
N THR A 150 1.68 -7.64 -7.12
CA THR A 150 1.65 -9.11 -6.97
C THR A 150 2.85 -9.79 -7.65
N ALA A 151 3.19 -9.40 -8.87
CA ALA A 151 4.35 -9.92 -9.58
C ALA A 151 5.68 -9.66 -8.82
N ILE A 152 5.84 -8.47 -8.23
CA ILE A 152 7.01 -8.14 -7.41
C ILE A 152 7.03 -8.99 -6.11
N TYR A 153 5.89 -9.17 -5.44
CA TYR A 153 5.82 -10.02 -4.24
C TYR A 153 6.12 -11.50 -4.51
N THR A 154 5.85 -12.00 -5.72
CA THR A 154 6.17 -13.39 -6.11
C THR A 154 7.63 -13.59 -6.52
N ARG A 155 8.41 -12.50 -6.66
CA ARG A 155 9.82 -12.58 -7.04
C ARG A 155 10.66 -13.09 -5.87
N SER A 156 11.63 -13.97 -6.13
CA SER A 156 12.48 -14.57 -5.10
C SER A 156 13.47 -13.59 -4.45
N VAL A 157 13.82 -12.52 -5.17
CA VAL A 157 14.71 -11.45 -4.70
C VAL A 157 13.97 -10.14 -4.86
N PHE A 158 13.82 -9.39 -3.76
CA PHE A 158 13.23 -8.06 -3.81
C PHE A 158 14.17 -7.10 -4.54
N PRO A 159 13.65 -6.31 -5.49
CA PRO A 159 14.45 -5.32 -6.19
C PRO A 159 14.90 -4.22 -5.22
N THR A 160 16.02 -3.57 -5.50
CA THR A 160 16.40 -2.33 -4.82
C THR A 160 15.43 -1.21 -5.21
N PHE A 161 15.41 -0.11 -4.46
CA PHE A 161 14.57 1.04 -4.81
C PHE A 161 14.87 1.56 -6.23
N THR A 162 16.14 1.54 -6.66
CA THR A 162 16.56 1.94 -8.00
C THR A 162 16.12 0.98 -9.10
N GLU A 163 16.08 -0.32 -8.84
CA GLU A 163 15.54 -1.29 -9.79
C GLU A 163 14.01 -1.17 -9.86
N LEU A 164 13.34 -0.97 -8.71
CA LEU A 164 11.90 -0.74 -8.64
C LEU A 164 11.49 0.50 -9.46
N THR A 165 12.25 1.59 -9.39
CA THR A 165 11.93 2.80 -10.16
C THR A 165 11.94 2.52 -11.66
N ALA A 166 12.95 1.81 -12.16
CA ALA A 166 13.04 1.42 -13.58
C ALA A 166 11.87 0.50 -13.99
N LEU A 167 11.50 -0.46 -13.15
CA LEU A 167 10.39 -1.37 -13.42
C LEU A 167 9.04 -0.64 -13.43
N LEU A 168 8.83 0.31 -12.51
CA LEU A 168 7.60 1.10 -12.46
C LEU A 168 7.46 2.05 -13.66
N LEU A 169 8.55 2.68 -14.11
CA LEU A 169 8.53 3.53 -15.31
C LEU A 169 8.19 2.73 -16.57
N ASN A 170 8.75 1.52 -16.70
CA ASN A 170 8.40 0.62 -17.81
C ASN A 170 6.92 0.21 -17.76
N GLN A 171 6.38 -0.03 -16.56
CA GLN A 171 4.97 -0.35 -16.40
C GLN A 171 4.05 0.84 -16.72
N GLU A 172 4.45 2.07 -16.39
CA GLU A 172 3.74 3.30 -16.77
C GLU A 172 3.60 3.40 -18.28
N ALA A 173 4.72 3.32 -19.01
CA ALA A 173 4.73 3.40 -20.47
C ALA A 173 3.86 2.31 -21.12
N ARG A 174 3.86 1.09 -20.54
CA ARG A 174 3.00 0.00 -20.99
C ARG A 174 1.51 0.29 -20.77
N LEU A 175 1.15 0.84 -19.61
CA LEU A 175 -0.25 1.20 -19.31
C LEU A 175 -0.74 2.32 -20.24
N GLU A 176 0.09 3.33 -20.50
CA GLU A 176 -0.23 4.40 -21.45
C GLU A 176 -0.50 3.86 -22.86
N HIS A 177 0.35 2.93 -23.34
CA HIS A 177 0.14 2.29 -24.64
C HIS A 177 -1.17 1.49 -24.71
N LEU A 178 -1.53 0.77 -23.64
CA LEU A 178 -2.79 0.02 -23.56
C LEU A 178 -4.03 0.94 -23.58
N LEU A 179 -3.96 2.07 -22.87
CA LEU A 179 -5.02 3.08 -22.89
C LEU A 179 -5.20 3.69 -24.29
N HIS A 180 -4.10 3.98 -24.98
CA HIS A 180 -4.13 4.50 -26.36
C HIS A 180 -4.70 3.47 -27.36
N GLN A 181 -4.39 2.19 -27.16
CA GLN A 181 -4.93 1.11 -27.99
C GLN A 181 -6.44 0.89 -27.78
N GLN A 182 -6.96 1.07 -26.57
CA GLN A 182 -8.41 0.99 -26.33
C GLN A 182 -9.20 2.12 -26.99
N GLN A 183 -8.61 3.32 -27.13
CA GLN A 183 -9.27 4.44 -27.81
C GLN A 183 -9.37 4.27 -29.33
N THR A 184 -8.61 3.34 -29.92
CA THR A 184 -8.55 3.13 -31.38
C THR A 184 -9.35 1.92 -31.88
N LEU A 185 -10.10 1.23 -31.00
CA LEU A 185 -11.01 0.15 -31.40
C LEU A 185 -12.39 0.72 -31.77
N PRO A 186 -12.81 0.69 -33.06
CA PRO A 186 -14.22 0.91 -33.37
C PRO A 186 -15.02 -0.20 -32.70
N HIS A 187 -16.13 0.15 -32.06
CA HIS A 187 -17.05 -0.78 -31.38
C HIS A 187 -17.16 -2.11 -32.13
N SER A 188 -16.78 -3.22 -31.47
CA SER A 188 -17.03 -4.56 -31.97
C SER A 188 -18.53 -4.72 -32.25
N THR A 189 -18.91 -4.65 -33.52
CA THR A 189 -20.24 -5.05 -33.96
C THR A 189 -20.32 -6.56 -33.86
N ALA A 190 -20.97 -7.04 -32.79
CA ALA A 190 -21.30 -8.45 -32.63
C ALA A 190 -22.11 -8.92 -33.86
N PHE A 191 -21.55 -9.83 -34.65
CA PHE A 191 -22.22 -10.48 -35.77
C PHE A 191 -23.28 -11.44 -35.22
N VAL A 192 -24.53 -10.98 -35.13
CA VAL A 192 -25.66 -11.85 -34.76
C VAL A 192 -26.01 -12.70 -35.98
N ALA A 193 -25.56 -13.95 -36.00
CA ALA A 193 -26.05 -14.96 -36.93
C ALA A 193 -27.51 -15.29 -36.57
N ARG A 194 -28.45 -14.59 -37.20
CA ARG A 194 -29.88 -14.85 -37.07
C ARG A 194 -30.22 -16.09 -37.92
N SER A 195 -30.14 -17.28 -37.34
CA SER A 195 -30.67 -18.48 -38.02
C SER A 195 -32.20 -18.37 -38.06
N GLN A 196 -32.72 -18.08 -39.25
CA GLN A 196 -34.15 -18.24 -39.51
C GLN A 196 -34.44 -19.74 -39.60
N SER A 197 -34.97 -20.31 -38.53
CA SER A 197 -35.57 -21.63 -38.56
C SER A 197 -36.90 -21.53 -39.32
N THR A 198 -36.89 -21.99 -40.58
CA THR A 198 -38.11 -22.21 -41.35
C THR A 198 -38.79 -23.47 -40.82
N ASN A 199 -39.90 -23.29 -40.11
CA ASN A 199 -40.78 -24.37 -39.68
C ASN A 199 -41.38 -25.03 -40.92
N ASN A 200 -40.85 -26.19 -41.31
CA ASN A 200 -41.45 -27.04 -42.32
C ASN A 200 -42.30 -28.10 -41.61
N THR A 201 -43.59 -27.83 -41.52
CA THR A 201 -44.60 -28.74 -40.96
C THR A 201 -44.92 -29.82 -41.98
N THR A 202 -44.34 -31.00 -41.79
CA THR A 202 -44.69 -32.22 -42.53
C THR A 202 -46.04 -32.75 -42.03
N ASN A 203 -47.07 -32.66 -42.87
CA ASN A 203 -48.28 -33.47 -42.72
C ASN A 203 -48.37 -34.42 -43.92
N ASN A 204 -48.09 -35.69 -43.67
CA ASN A 204 -48.29 -36.78 -44.61
C ASN A 204 -49.75 -37.24 -44.52
N ASN A 205 -50.49 -37.18 -45.63
CA ASN A 205 -51.63 -38.05 -45.87
C ASN A 205 -51.44 -38.76 -47.20
N ILE A 206 -51.44 -40.09 -47.11
CA ILE A 206 -51.41 -41.06 -48.19
C ILE A 206 -52.81 -41.12 -48.79
N THR A 207 -52.94 -40.90 -50.11
CA THR A 207 -53.90 -41.62 -50.97
C THR A 207 -53.59 -41.40 -52.45
N THR A 208 -53.28 -42.51 -53.12
CA THR A 208 -53.69 -42.92 -54.49
C THR A 208 -53.39 -42.07 -55.73
N THR A 209 -52.95 -42.82 -56.75
CA THR A 209 -53.17 -42.69 -58.20
C THR A 209 -52.23 -41.83 -59.08
N THR A 210 -51.77 -42.52 -60.13
CA THR A 210 -51.44 -42.10 -61.52
C THR A 210 -50.12 -41.39 -61.84
N ASN A 211 -49.36 -42.09 -62.69
CA ASN A 211 -48.51 -41.64 -63.81
C ASN A 211 -48.18 -40.15 -63.92
N ASN A 212 -46.88 -39.83 -63.94
CA ASN A 212 -46.17 -39.36 -65.14
C ASN A 212 -44.70 -39.02 -64.81
N ASN A 213 -43.81 -39.45 -65.69
CA ASN A 213 -42.44 -38.94 -65.83
C ASN A 213 -42.51 -37.45 -66.28
N PRO A 214 -41.55 -36.56 -65.95
CA PRO A 214 -40.27 -36.56 -66.66
C PRO A 214 -39.03 -36.10 -65.87
N GLN A 215 -37.91 -36.78 -66.12
CA GLN A 215 -36.66 -36.22 -66.69
C GLN A 215 -36.16 -34.84 -66.20
N GLY A 216 -34.97 -34.79 -65.58
CA GLY A 216 -34.31 -33.50 -65.31
C GLY A 216 -32.98 -33.51 -64.53
N ASN A 217 -31.93 -34.03 -65.16
CA ASN A 217 -30.51 -33.63 -65.07
C ASN A 217 -29.84 -33.09 -63.76
N ARG A 218 -28.77 -33.83 -63.40
CA ARG A 218 -27.35 -33.41 -63.22
C ARG A 218 -26.92 -32.58 -62.00
N GLY A 219 -26.02 -33.20 -61.23
CA GLY A 219 -25.00 -32.55 -60.39
C GLY A 219 -24.51 -33.50 -59.27
N ARG A 220 -23.80 -34.60 -59.58
CA ARG A 220 -22.32 -34.77 -59.52
C ARG A 220 -21.61 -34.18 -58.29
N GLY A 221 -21.01 -35.09 -57.50
CA GLY A 221 -20.01 -34.85 -56.43
C GLY A 221 -20.37 -35.68 -55.19
N GLN A 222 -20.21 -37.01 -55.15
CA GLN A 222 -19.00 -37.86 -55.14
C GLN A 222 -18.17 -37.77 -53.83
N GLY A 223 -18.18 -38.89 -53.10
CA GLY A 223 -17.25 -39.26 -52.01
C GLY A 223 -17.89 -39.20 -50.62
N GLY A 224 -18.15 -40.27 -49.87
CA GLY A 224 -17.73 -41.66 -49.98
C GLY A 224 -17.14 -42.13 -48.65
N PHE A 225 -17.80 -43.10 -48.01
CA PHE A 225 -17.28 -44.03 -46.98
C PHE A 225 -16.88 -43.42 -45.62
N SER A 226 -17.11 -44.01 -44.45
CA SER A 226 -17.72 -45.28 -44.06
C SER A 226 -17.92 -45.27 -42.53
N ARG A 227 -19.08 -45.77 -42.11
CA ARG A 227 -19.33 -46.65 -40.95
C ARG A 227 -18.26 -46.70 -39.85
N PHE A 228 -18.65 -46.30 -38.64
CA PHE A 228 -18.54 -47.16 -37.46
C PHE A 228 -19.79 -47.06 -36.60
N SER A 229 -20.46 -48.21 -36.46
CA SER A 229 -21.47 -48.50 -35.44
C SER A 229 -20.80 -49.08 -34.21
N LYS A 230 -21.11 -48.53 -33.04
CA LYS A 230 -21.14 -49.13 -31.69
C LYS A 230 -21.56 -47.99 -30.76
N GLY A 231 -22.62 -48.02 -29.97
CA GLY A 231 -23.60 -49.04 -29.64
C GLY A 231 -24.18 -48.69 -28.28
N ARG A 232 -25.47 -49.01 -28.10
CA ARG A 232 -26.20 -49.31 -26.84
C ARG A 232 -26.74 -48.16 -25.95
N GLY A 233 -28.06 -48.25 -25.75
CA GLY A 233 -28.84 -47.73 -24.61
C GLY A 233 -29.91 -46.71 -25.05
N SER A 234 -31.13 -47.07 -25.48
CA SER A 234 -32.27 -47.69 -24.79
C SER A 234 -32.95 -46.82 -23.72
N GLY A 235 -34.22 -46.46 -23.96
CA GLY A 235 -35.19 -45.92 -22.98
C GLY A 235 -35.77 -44.55 -23.38
N ARG A 236 -36.87 -44.46 -24.14
CA ARG A 236 -38.30 -44.44 -23.73
C ARG A 236 -38.63 -43.38 -22.65
N GLY A 237 -39.50 -42.42 -23.00
CA GLY A 237 -40.41 -41.77 -22.05
C GLY A 237 -40.61 -40.27 -22.21
N HIS A 238 -41.61 -39.89 -23.01
CA HIS A 238 -42.29 -38.58 -22.89
C HIS A 238 -43.17 -38.60 -21.63
N GLY A 239 -43.17 -37.51 -20.85
CA GLY A 239 -44.10 -37.34 -19.72
C GLY A 239 -43.83 -36.08 -18.90
N SER A 240 -44.50 -35.00 -19.29
CA SER A 240 -44.59 -33.71 -18.59
C SER A 240 -45.28 -33.85 -17.23
N GLN A 241 -44.71 -33.29 -16.15
CA GLN A 241 -45.35 -32.26 -15.30
C GLN A 241 -44.46 -31.82 -14.14
N ASN A 242 -44.45 -30.51 -13.93
CA ASN A 242 -43.97 -29.79 -12.75
C ASN A 242 -44.46 -30.44 -11.44
N GLN A 243 -43.56 -30.56 -10.45
CA GLN A 243 -43.69 -29.88 -9.16
C GLN A 243 -42.47 -30.17 -8.27
N PHE A 244 -41.90 -29.09 -7.75
CA PHE A 244 -40.81 -29.07 -6.78
C PHE A 244 -41.30 -29.55 -5.40
N ARG A 245 -40.61 -30.51 -4.77
CA ARG A 245 -40.35 -30.53 -3.32
C ARG A 245 -39.37 -31.65 -2.93
N SER A 246 -38.19 -31.26 -2.46
CA SER A 246 -37.26 -32.13 -1.75
C SER A 246 -37.59 -32.13 -0.27
N VAL A 247 -37.71 -33.32 0.32
CA VAL A 247 -37.70 -33.60 1.76
C VAL A 247 -36.66 -34.69 1.98
N LEU A 248 -35.63 -34.39 2.78
CA LEU A 248 -34.95 -35.34 3.68
C LEU A 248 -33.87 -34.59 4.49
N GLY A 249 -34.03 -34.63 5.82
CA GLY A 249 -32.90 -34.64 6.77
C GLY A 249 -32.48 -33.32 7.44
N ALA A 250 -33.04 -33.06 8.63
CA ALA A 250 -32.44 -32.23 9.69
C ALA A 250 -31.39 -33.07 10.48
N PRO A 251 -30.45 -32.48 11.28
CA PRO A 251 -30.73 -31.88 12.60
C PRO A 251 -29.77 -30.68 12.97
N PRO A 252 -29.66 -30.18 14.23
CA PRO A 252 -30.64 -29.34 14.92
C PRO A 252 -30.10 -27.98 15.48
N GLN A 253 -31.01 -27.01 15.51
CA GLN A 253 -31.32 -25.94 16.50
C GLN A 253 -30.33 -25.55 17.63
N HIS A 254 -30.08 -24.23 17.73
CA HIS A 254 -30.21 -23.45 18.97
C HIS A 254 -30.88 -22.07 18.67
N PRO A 255 -31.64 -21.49 19.63
CA PRO A 255 -32.70 -20.49 19.46
C PRO A 255 -32.16 -19.04 19.58
N ASP A 256 -32.81 -17.95 19.18
CA ASP A 256 -34.15 -17.50 19.55
C ASP A 256 -34.63 -16.33 18.64
N GLN A 257 -35.95 -16.13 18.64
CA GLN A 257 -36.74 -15.17 17.86
C GLN A 257 -36.40 -13.69 18.25
N GLN A 258 -36.48 -12.68 17.38
CA GLN A 258 -37.74 -11.99 17.07
C GLN A 258 -37.59 -11.09 15.82
N THR A 259 -38.45 -11.32 14.84
CA THR A 259 -38.72 -10.44 13.70
C THR A 259 -39.59 -9.26 14.13
N THR A 260 -39.00 -8.13 14.51
CA THR A 260 -39.73 -6.86 14.66
C THR A 260 -39.44 -5.98 13.45
N ARG A 261 -40.42 -5.80 12.58
CA ARG A 261 -40.36 -4.75 11.55
C ARG A 261 -40.16 -3.40 12.26
N PRO A 262 -39.11 -2.62 11.94
CA PRO A 262 -38.81 -1.40 12.68
C PRO A 262 -39.94 -0.38 12.49
N ILE A 263 -40.34 0.27 13.59
CA ILE A 263 -41.32 1.36 13.61
C ILE A 263 -40.56 2.67 13.41
N CYS A 264 -41.04 3.49 12.46
CA CYS A 264 -40.47 4.80 12.22
C CYS A 264 -40.80 5.76 13.37
N GLN A 265 -39.79 6.32 14.04
CA GLN A 265 -40.00 7.22 15.19
C GLN A 265 -40.52 8.62 14.81
N LEU A 266 -40.58 8.95 13.51
CA LEU A 266 -41.09 10.24 13.02
C LEU A 266 -42.57 10.18 12.65
N CYS A 267 -43.05 9.06 12.10
CA CYS A 267 -44.44 8.93 11.61
C CYS A 267 -45.23 7.77 12.23
N GLY A 268 -44.60 6.97 13.08
CA GLY A 268 -45.22 5.83 13.77
C GLY A 268 -45.55 4.63 12.89
N LYS A 269 -45.23 4.64 11.59
CA LYS A 269 -45.53 3.54 10.66
C LYS A 269 -44.45 2.44 10.71
N ILE A 270 -44.90 1.18 10.67
CA ILE A 270 -44.05 -0.02 10.68
C ILE A 270 -43.47 -0.27 9.28
N GLY A 271 -42.19 -0.64 9.19
CA GLY A 271 -41.56 -1.13 7.96
C GLY A 271 -40.42 -0.27 7.41
N HIS A 272 -40.10 0.86 8.04
CA HIS A 272 -38.93 1.67 7.71
C HIS A 272 -38.42 2.42 8.96
N VAL A 273 -37.14 2.78 8.96
CA VAL A 273 -36.51 3.59 10.01
C VAL A 273 -36.64 5.08 9.70
N SER A 274 -36.53 5.92 10.74
CA SER A 274 -36.65 7.39 10.65
C SER A 274 -35.78 8.04 9.58
N ALA A 275 -34.63 7.43 9.24
CA ALA A 275 -33.74 7.89 8.18
C ALA A 275 -34.35 7.83 6.77
N ARG A 276 -35.34 6.96 6.53
CA ARG A 276 -36.03 6.77 5.25
C ARG A 276 -37.49 7.24 5.28
N CYS A 277 -37.84 8.12 6.22
CA CYS A 277 -39.20 8.63 6.34
C CYS A 277 -39.48 9.72 5.29
N PHE A 278 -40.61 9.61 4.59
CA PHE A 278 -41.03 10.56 3.56
C PHE A 278 -41.41 11.95 4.12
N GLN A 279 -41.78 12.05 5.40
CA GLN A 279 -42.10 13.32 6.08
C GLN A 279 -40.86 14.07 6.59
N ARG A 280 -39.66 13.68 6.14
CA ARG A 280 -38.39 14.29 6.53
C ARG A 280 -37.87 15.32 5.52
N CYS A 281 -38.69 15.67 4.53
CA CYS A 281 -38.50 16.80 3.62
C CYS A 281 -39.20 18.05 4.17
#